data_AF-A0A2V7EX17-F1
#
_entry.id   AF-A0A2V7EX17-F1
#
_cell.length_a   1.000
_cell.length_b   1.000
_cell.length_c   1.000
_cell.angle_alpha   90.00
_cell.angle_beta   90.00
_cell.angle_gamma   90.00
#
_symmetry.space_group_name_H-M   'P 1'
#
loop_
_entity.id
_entity.type
_entity.pdbx_description
1 polymer ?
#
loop_
_entity_poly.entity_id
_entity_poly.type
_entity_poly.pdbx_seq_one_letter_code
_entity_poly.pdbx_strand_id
1 'polypeptide(L)'
;MNGRFRGEIVSNDTLIVGEKGVINASIRAGVVLINGEVVGNVMASERVEIRGSARVFGDVEAPVVVIEEGVLFEGHCRMTKARPVEAAPSARDTVVSLKRQL
;
A
#
# COMPACT_ATOMS: atom_id res chain seq x y z
N MET A 1 -2.17 9.87 11.29
CA MET A 1 -3.42 10.62 11.55
C MET A 1 -4.49 9.66 12.05
N ASN A 2 -5.09 9.93 13.22
CA ASN A 2 -6.07 9.04 13.87
C ASN A 2 -7.45 9.72 14.05
N GLY A 3 -7.74 10.72 13.22
CA GLY A 3 -8.97 11.51 13.29
C GLY A 3 -9.53 11.80 11.90
N ARG A 4 -10.52 12.69 11.84
CA ARG A 4 -11.13 13.12 10.59
C ARG A 4 -10.34 14.29 9.99
N PHE A 5 -9.97 14.18 8.73
CA PHE A 5 -9.33 15.27 7.99
C PHE A 5 -10.02 15.49 6.65
N ARG A 6 -10.10 16.75 6.21
CA ARG A 6 -10.63 17.14 4.91
C ARG A 6 -9.71 18.19 4.29
N GLY A 7 -9.37 18.04 3.01
CA GLY A 7 -8.59 19.04 2.27
C GLY A 7 -7.51 18.44 1.38
N GLU A 8 -6.30 18.97 1.47
CA GLU A 8 -5.13 18.49 0.73
C GLU A 8 -4.00 18.19 1.72
N ILE A 9 -3.26 17.11 1.48
CA ILE A 9 -2.07 16.74 2.25
C ILE A 9 -0.91 16.68 1.28
N VAL A 10 0.15 17.46 1.55
CA VAL A 10 1.40 17.43 0.80
C VAL A 10 2.54 17.21 1.77
N SER A 11 3.33 16.16 1.53
CA SER A 11 4.55 15.86 2.25
C SER A 11 5.57 15.25 1.29
N ASN A 12 6.86 15.34 1.62
CA ASN A 12 7.89 14.59 0.92
C ASN A 12 8.24 13.27 1.65
N ASP A 13 7.74 13.10 2.87
CA ASP A 13 8.07 11.99 3.75
C ASP A 13 6.96 10.93 3.77
N THR A 14 6.95 10.11 4.82
CA THR A 14 5.94 9.07 5.04
C THR A 14 4.68 9.64 5.69
N LEU A 15 3.53 9.46 5.04
CA LEU A 15 2.22 9.70 5.62
C LEU A 15 1.62 8.39 6.13
N ILE A 16 1.14 8.39 7.38
CA ILE A 16 0.47 7.24 7.99
C ILE A 16 -0.97 7.61 8.34
N VAL A 17 -1.94 6.92 7.74
CA VAL A 17 -3.35 6.93 8.13
C VAL A 17 -3.58 5.74 9.06
N GLY A 18 -3.80 6.02 10.34
CA GLY A 18 -4.05 4.96 11.32
C GLY A 18 -5.44 4.36 11.14
N GLU A 19 -5.71 3.26 11.84
CA GLU A 19 -6.96 2.49 11.71
C GLU A 19 -8.23 3.30 11.95
N LYS A 20 -8.16 4.30 12.84
CA LYS A 20 -9.28 5.23 13.15
C LYS A 20 -9.27 6.49 12.29
N GLY A 21 -8.30 6.62 11.38
CA GLY A 21 -8.17 7.75 10.48
C GLY A 21 -9.24 7.70 9.40
N VAL A 22 -9.90 8.85 9.18
CA VAL A 22 -10.85 9.04 8.08
C VAL A 22 -10.44 10.29 7.33
N ILE A 23 -9.88 10.10 6.14
CA ILE A 23 -9.25 11.16 5.36
C ILE A 23 -10.05 11.37 4.09
N ASN A 24 -10.66 12.54 3.94
CA ASN A 24 -11.33 12.94 2.70
C ASN A 24 -10.50 14.01 2.02
N ALA A 25 -9.47 13.61 1.26
CA ALA A 25 -8.45 14.52 0.78
C ALA A 25 -7.73 14.03 -0.48
N SER A 26 -7.12 14.97 -1.21
CA SER A 26 -6.05 14.66 -2.16
C SER A 26 -4.73 14.57 -1.40
N ILE A 27 -4.02 13.46 -1.55
CA ILE A 27 -2.80 13.13 -0.82
C ILE A 27 -1.61 13.09 -1.78
N ARG A 28 -0.54 13.80 -1.46
CA ARG A 28 0.79 13.67 -2.09
C ARG A 28 1.83 13.42 -1.00
N ALA A 29 2.55 12.31 -1.09
CA ALA A 29 3.60 11.94 -0.13
C ALA A 29 4.77 11.21 -0.80
N GLY A 30 5.86 11.00 -0.05
CA GLY A 30 6.91 10.06 -0.47
C GLY A 30 6.40 8.62 -0.40
N VAL A 31 5.98 8.23 0.81
CA VAL A 31 5.37 6.94 1.13
C VAL A 31 4.01 7.17 1.79
N VAL A 32 3.00 6.37 1.45
CA VAL A 32 1.68 6.41 2.12
C VAL A 32 1.36 5.04 2.69
N LEU A 33 1.11 4.98 3.99
CA LEU A 33 0.62 3.80 4.69
C LEU A 33 -0.83 4.03 5.11
N ILE A 34 -1.75 3.19 4.63
CA ILE A 34 -3.19 3.33 4.85
C ILE A 34 -3.70 2.11 5.62
N ASN A 35 -4.05 2.34 6.90
CA ASN A 35 -4.70 1.35 7.76
C ASN A 35 -6.17 1.71 8.04
N GLY A 36 -6.62 2.91 7.64
CA GLY A 36 -7.96 3.45 7.90
C GLY A 36 -8.76 3.72 6.63
N GLU A 37 -9.62 4.73 6.67
CA GLU A 37 -10.49 5.11 5.55
C GLU A 37 -9.94 6.33 4.81
N VAL A 38 -9.85 6.24 3.49
CA VAL A 38 -9.44 7.34 2.60
C VAL A 38 -10.46 7.49 1.47
N VAL A 39 -10.98 8.71 1.30
CA VAL A 39 -11.80 9.10 0.15
C VAL A 39 -11.09 10.23 -0.58
N GLY A 40 -10.59 9.96 -1.78
CA GLY A 40 -9.82 10.90 -2.59
C GLY A 40 -8.57 10.28 -3.20
N ASN A 41 -7.88 11.09 -4.00
CA ASN A 41 -6.76 10.61 -4.81
C ASN A 41 -5.46 10.56 -3.99
N VAL A 42 -4.69 9.50 -4.16
CA VAL A 42 -3.42 9.27 -3.47
C VAL A 42 -2.30 9.18 -4.49
N MET A 43 -1.36 10.13 -4.43
CA MET A 43 -0.12 10.10 -5.20
C MET A 43 1.06 9.89 -4.25
N ALA A 44 1.83 8.84 -4.46
CA ALA A 44 3.09 8.64 -3.75
C ALA A 44 4.26 8.62 -4.73
N SER A 45 5.34 9.33 -4.42
CA SER A 45 6.53 9.32 -5.28
C SER A 45 7.33 8.02 -5.17
N GLU A 46 7.11 7.24 -4.11
CA GLU A 46 7.85 5.99 -3.88
C GLU A 46 6.96 4.77 -3.73
N ARG A 47 6.00 4.80 -2.79
CA ARG A 47 5.24 3.61 -2.41
C ARG A 47 3.91 3.94 -1.73
N VAL A 48 2.89 3.13 -2.01
CA VAL A 48 1.63 3.08 -1.24
C VAL A 48 1.45 1.67 -0.67
N GLU A 49 1.13 1.57 0.61
CA GLU A 49 0.68 0.34 1.25
C GLU A 49 -0.73 0.53 1.81
N ILE A 50 -1.63 -0.38 1.45
CA ILE A 50 -2.99 -0.44 1.97
C ILE A 50 -3.11 -1.76 2.72
N ARG A 51 -3.43 -1.68 4.01
CA ARG A 51 -3.23 -2.77 4.97
C ARG A 51 -4.45 -3.01 5.85
N GLY A 52 -4.53 -4.20 6.43
CA GLY A 52 -5.57 -4.56 7.39
C GLY A 52 -6.99 -4.41 6.83
N SER A 53 -7.87 -3.68 7.55
CA SER A 53 -9.26 -3.43 7.15
C SER A 53 -9.47 -2.05 6.50
N ALA A 54 -8.41 -1.51 5.89
CA ALA A 54 -8.46 -0.21 5.24
C ALA A 54 -9.49 -0.16 4.10
N ARG A 55 -10.07 1.03 3.92
CA ARG A 55 -11.07 1.32 2.88
C ARG A 55 -10.61 2.52 2.08
N VAL A 56 -10.38 2.34 0.79
CA VAL A 56 -9.91 3.42 -0.09
C VAL A 56 -10.87 3.59 -1.25
N PHE A 57 -11.40 4.80 -1.39
CA PHE A 57 -12.30 5.22 -2.46
C PHE A 57 -11.65 6.38 -3.22
N GLY A 58 -11.02 6.07 -4.35
CA GLY A 58 -10.29 7.06 -5.15
C GLY A 58 -9.10 6.46 -5.89
N ASP A 59 -8.47 7.26 -6.73
CA ASP A 59 -7.39 6.81 -7.58
C ASP A 59 -6.05 6.80 -6.81
N VAL A 60 -5.26 5.74 -7.01
CA VAL A 60 -3.93 5.57 -6.41
C VAL A 60 -2.87 5.54 -7.50
N GLU A 61 -1.86 6.38 -7.35
CA GLU A 61 -0.72 6.46 -8.26
C GLU A 61 0.61 6.41 -7.49
N ALA A 62 1.45 5.41 -7.77
CA ALA A 62 2.77 5.29 -7.17
C ALA A 62 3.68 4.33 -7.95
N PRO A 63 5.02 4.35 -7.79
CA PRO A 63 5.88 3.32 -8.38
C PRO A 63 5.57 1.91 -7.86
N VAL A 64 5.27 1.80 -6.56
CA VAL A 64 4.94 0.53 -5.90
C VAL A 64 3.64 0.70 -5.13
N VAL A 65 2.70 -0.22 -5.32
CA VAL A 65 1.44 -0.28 -4.58
C VAL A 65 1.30 -1.69 -4.02
N VAL A 66 1.13 -1.80 -2.71
CA VAL A 66 0.87 -3.07 -2.01
C VAL A 66 -0.51 -2.98 -1.39
N ILE A 67 -1.33 -4.00 -1.66
CA ILE A 67 -2.67 -4.14 -1.12
C ILE A 67 -2.70 -5.48 -0.39
N GLU A 68 -2.86 -5.46 0.92
CA GLU A 68 -3.01 -6.66 1.74
C GLU A 68 -4.43 -7.26 1.62
N GLU A 69 -4.56 -8.51 2.04
CA GLU A 69 -5.85 -9.18 2.15
C GLU A 69 -6.78 -8.44 3.12
N GLY A 70 -8.09 -8.45 2.82
CA GLY A 70 -9.12 -7.81 3.65
C GLY A 70 -9.33 -6.32 3.39
N VAL A 71 -8.51 -5.70 2.55
CA VAL A 71 -8.68 -4.30 2.12
C VAL A 71 -9.84 -4.17 1.13
N LEU A 72 -10.62 -3.10 1.27
CA LEU A 72 -11.56 -2.64 0.25
C LEU A 72 -10.94 -1.48 -0.52
N PHE A 73 -10.71 -1.68 -1.81
CA PHE A 73 -10.17 -0.67 -2.71
C PHE A 73 -11.14 -0.48 -3.89
N GLU A 74 -11.61 0.76 -4.09
CA GLU A 74 -12.48 1.15 -5.20
C GLU A 74 -11.90 2.39 -5.88
N GLY A 75 -11.42 2.23 -7.11
CA GLY A 75 -10.79 3.29 -7.90
C GLY A 75 -9.79 2.73 -8.91
N HIS A 76 -9.06 3.62 -9.58
CA HIS A 76 -8.00 3.21 -10.49
C HIS A 76 -6.65 3.14 -9.76
N CYS A 77 -5.89 2.08 -10.03
CA CYS A 77 -4.52 1.96 -9.57
C CYS A 77 -3.57 2.11 -10.76
N ARG A 78 -2.65 3.07 -10.69
CA ARG A 78 -1.61 3.30 -11.70
C ARG A 78 -0.23 3.15 -11.09
N MET A 79 0.51 2.14 -11.54
CA MET A 79 1.92 1.99 -11.18
C MET A 79 2.81 2.76 -12.16
N THR A 80 3.54 3.78 -11.69
CA THR A 80 4.22 4.76 -12.58
C THR A 80 5.62 4.38 -13.01
N LYS A 81 6.32 3.56 -12.22
CA LYS A 81 7.68 3.10 -12.53
C LYS A 81 7.90 1.70 -11.98
N ALA A 82 8.13 0.73 -12.86
CA ALA A 82 8.67 -0.55 -12.44
C ALA A 82 10.15 -0.37 -12.08
N ARG A 83 10.48 -0.34 -10.78
CA ARG A 83 11.86 -0.59 -10.33
C ARG A 83 12.07 -2.10 -10.34
N PRO A 84 13.15 -2.63 -10.95
CA PRO A 84 13.49 -4.04 -10.83
C PRO A 84 13.56 -4.40 -9.34
N VAL A 85 12.74 -5.35 -8.91
CA VAL A 85 12.83 -5.89 -7.55
C VAL A 85 14.13 -6.70 -7.52
N GLU A 86 15.17 -6.15 -6.88
CA GLU A 86 16.37 -6.91 -6.58
C GLU A 86 15.96 -7.98 -5.55
N ALA A 87 15.84 -9.23 -6.01
CA ALA A 87 15.33 -10.33 -5.23
C ALA A 87 16.17 -10.49 -3.96
N ALA A 88 15.57 -10.22 -2.80
CA ALA A 88 16.14 -10.67 -1.53
C ALA A 88 16.29 -12.21 -1.60
N PRO A 89 17.42 -12.78 -1.16
CA PRO A 89 17.65 -14.22 -1.29
C PRO A 89 16.61 -14.99 -0.48
N SER A 90 15.66 -15.60 -1.18
CA SER A 90 14.72 -16.56 -0.62
C SER A 90 15.52 -17.73 -0.03
N ALA A 91 15.38 -17.91 1.28
CA ALA A 91 16.00 -18.99 2.02
C ALA A 91 15.38 -20.34 1.59
N ARG A 92 16.12 -21.10 0.78
CA ARG A 92 16.13 -22.56 0.58
C ARG A 92 14.95 -23.35 1.18
N ASP A 93 13.95 -23.66 0.35
CA ASP A 93 13.10 -24.84 0.55
C ASP A 93 13.89 -26.09 0.12
N THR A 94 14.44 -26.82 1.09
CA THR A 94 15.02 -28.14 0.83
C THR A 94 13.90 -29.16 0.75
N VAL A 95 13.45 -29.48 -0.46
CA VAL A 95 12.57 -30.63 -0.70
C VAL A 95 13.39 -31.91 -0.57
N VAL A 96 13.36 -32.56 0.60
CA VAL A 96 13.86 -33.94 0.73
C VAL A 96 12.84 -34.87 0.10
N SER A 97 13.10 -35.30 -1.12
CA SER A 97 12.35 -36.38 -1.77
C SER A 97 12.57 -37.68 -1.01
N LEU A 98 11.57 -38.14 -0.26
CA LEU A 98 11.50 -39.51 0.24
C LEU A 98 11.25 -40.43 -0.96
N LYS A 99 12.33 -40.94 -1.57
CA LYS A 99 12.21 -42.09 -2.47
C LYS A 99 11.84 -43.30 -1.62
N ARG A 100 10.58 -43.71 -1.68
CA ARG A 100 10.16 -45.08 -1.35
C ARG A 100 10.96 -46.02 -2.25
N GLN A 101 11.73 -46.92 -1.65
CA GLN A 101 12.23 -48.10 -2.33
C GLN A 101 11.88 -49.33 -1.48
N LEU A 102 11.28 -50.30 -2.17
CA LEU A 102 10.73 -51.57 -1.71
C LEU A 102 11.76 -52.43 -0.99
#